data_AF-R9I9L0-F1
#
_entry.id   AF-R9I9L0-F1
#
_cell.length_a   1.000
_cell.length_b   1.000
_cell.length_c   1.000
_cell.angle_alpha   90.00
_cell.angle_beta   90.00
_cell.angle_gamma   90.00
#
_symmetry.space_group_name_H-M   'P 1'
#
loop_
_entity.id
_entity.type
_entity.pdbx_description
1 polymer ?
#
loop_
_entity_poly.entity_id
_entity_poly.type
_entity_poly.pdbx_seq_one_letter_code
_entity_poly.pdbx_strand_id
1 'polypeptide(L)'
;MKKSTIIVIAVIVLIAIWGVTSYNGMVKMDESVSTAWSNVENQYQRRSDLIPNLVNTVKGYASHEKETFQAVVDARSKATQMQISADDLTPEKMQAYQKAQGEVGSALSRLLAITEAYPDLKANGTSKSCKHN
;
A
#
# COMPACT_ATOMS: atom_id res chain seq x y z
N MET A 1 -23.70 -45.34 -33.89
CA MET A 1 -22.50 -45.00 -33.11
C MET A 1 -22.43 -45.95 -31.92
N LYS A 2 -21.29 -46.62 -31.68
CA LYS A 2 -21.17 -47.56 -30.56
C LYS A 2 -21.21 -46.76 -29.25
N LYS A 3 -21.92 -47.25 -28.23
CA LYS A 3 -22.06 -46.57 -26.92
C LYS A 3 -20.70 -46.17 -26.32
N SER A 4 -19.67 -46.99 -26.56
CA SER A 4 -18.27 -46.72 -26.19
C SER A 4 -17.70 -45.42 -26.76
N THR A 5 -18.04 -45.05 -28.00
CA THR A 5 -17.53 -43.83 -28.64
C THR A 5 -18.16 -42.58 -28.02
N ILE A 6 -19.44 -42.66 -27.64
CA ILE A 6 -20.16 -41.57 -26.96
C ILE A 6 -19.56 -41.33 -25.56
N ILE A 7 -19.23 -42.40 -24.83
CA ILE A 7 -18.60 -42.30 -23.50
C ILE A 7 -17.23 -41.62 -23.58
N VAL A 8 -16.39 -42.00 -24.56
CA VAL A 8 -15.05 -41.38 -24.73
C VAL A 8 -15.17 -39.89 -25.05
N ILE A 9 -16.09 -39.50 -25.93
CA ILE A 9 -16.31 -38.09 -26.28
C ILE A 9 -16.80 -37.30 -25.06
N ALA A 10 -17.73 -37.87 -24.27
CA ALA A 10 -18.24 -37.22 -23.06
C ALA A 10 -17.13 -36.96 -22.02
N VAL A 11 -16.20 -37.91 -21.85
CA VAL A 11 -15.06 -37.76 -20.95
C VAL A 11 -14.11 -36.65 -21.42
N ILE A 12 -13.82 -36.57 -22.72
CA ILE A 12 -12.96 -35.52 -23.28
C ILE A 12 -13.59 -34.14 -23.07
N VAL A 13 -14.90 -34.00 -23.29
CA VAL A 13 -15.63 -32.74 -23.08
C VAL A 13 -15.61 -32.32 -21.61
N LEU A 14 -15.77 -33.26 -20.67
CA LEU A 14 -15.68 -32.97 -19.24
C LEU A 14 -14.28 -32.47 -18.83
N ILE A 15 -13.21 -33.10 -19.34
CA ILE A 15 -11.83 -32.67 -19.07
C ILE A 15 -11.58 -31.27 -19.65
N ALA A 16 -12.07 -31.00 -20.86
CA ALA A 16 -11.93 -29.69 -21.48
C ALA A 16 -12.65 -28.58 -20.67
N ILE A 17 -13.89 -28.85 -20.23
CA ILE A 17 -14.65 -27.91 -19.39
C ILE A 17 -13.92 -27.68 -18.06
N TRP A 18 -13.44 -28.74 -17.41
CA TRP A 18 -12.72 -28.65 -16.14
C TRP A 18 -11.45 -27.79 -16.27
N GLY A 19 -10.66 -27.99 -17.33
CA GLY A 19 -9.46 -27.20 -17.61
C GLY A 19 -9.78 -25.71 -17.81
N VAL A 20 -10.81 -25.38 -18.60
CA VAL A 20 -11.21 -23.98 -18.84
C VAL A 20 -11.71 -23.32 -17.56
N THR A 21 -12.56 -24.00 -16.78
CA THR A 21 -13.08 -23.45 -15.52
C THR A 21 -11.98 -23.23 -14.47
N SER A 22 -11.00 -24.15 -14.40
CA SER A 22 -9.90 -24.04 -13.45
C SER A 22 -8.93 -22.91 -13.82
N TYR A 23 -8.62 -22.76 -15.11
CA TYR A 23 -7.78 -21.67 -15.62
C TYR A 23 -8.44 -20.31 -15.39
N ASN A 24 -9.73 -20.17 -15.73
CA ASN A 24 -10.48 -18.93 -15.50
C ASN A 24 -10.56 -18.56 -14.01
N GLY A 25 -10.66 -19.57 -13.12
CA GLY A 25 -10.62 -19.36 -11.68
C GLY A 25 -9.27 -18.79 -11.21
N MET A 26 -8.18 -19.38 -11.69
CA MET A 26 -6.81 -18.95 -11.34
C MET A 26 -6.50 -17.53 -11.82
N VAL A 27 -6.84 -17.21 -13.08
CA VAL A 27 -6.65 -15.85 -13.63
C VAL A 27 -7.46 -14.81 -12.85
N LYS A 28 -8.70 -15.14 -12.46
CA LYS A 28 -9.53 -14.23 -11.66
C LYS A 28 -8.96 -14.00 -10.25
N MET A 29 -8.36 -15.02 -9.65
CA MET A 29 -7.69 -14.87 -8.35
C MET A 29 -6.43 -14.00 -8.48
N ASP A 30 -5.64 -14.21 -9.52
CA ASP A 30 -4.45 -13.40 -9.81
C ASP A 30 -4.80 -11.91 -10.02
N GLU A 31 -5.81 -11.64 -10.85
CA GLU A 31 -6.33 -10.30 -11.07
C GLU A 31 -6.85 -9.65 -9.78
N SER A 32 -7.49 -10.44 -8.91
CA SER A 32 -7.94 -9.96 -7.60
C SER A 32 -6.78 -9.59 -6.67
N VAL A 33 -5.69 -10.37 -6.68
CA VAL A 33 -4.48 -10.08 -5.88
C VAL A 33 -3.80 -8.83 -6.40
N SER A 34 -3.63 -8.72 -7.71
CA SER A 34 -3.06 -7.54 -8.37
C SER A 34 -3.88 -6.28 -8.07
N THR A 35 -5.21 -6.35 -8.21
CA THR A 35 -6.11 -5.24 -7.88
C THR A 35 -6.02 -4.83 -6.41
N ALA A 36 -6.02 -5.81 -5.49
CA ALA A 36 -5.87 -5.54 -4.06
C ALA A 36 -4.52 -4.89 -3.75
N TRP A 37 -3.43 -5.36 -4.38
CA TRP A 37 -2.10 -4.78 -4.23
C TRP A 37 -2.03 -3.35 -4.76
N SER A 38 -2.57 -3.08 -5.95
CA SER A 38 -2.63 -1.72 -6.51
C SER A 38 -3.42 -0.77 -5.60
N ASN A 39 -4.50 -1.21 -4.97
CA ASN A 39 -5.23 -0.40 -4.01
C ASN A 39 -4.37 -0.04 -2.79
N VAL A 40 -3.62 -1.00 -2.25
CA VAL A 40 -2.69 -0.78 -1.13
C VAL A 40 -1.57 0.18 -1.53
N GLU A 41 -0.98 -0.03 -2.70
CA GLU A 41 0.08 0.82 -3.22
C GLU A 41 -0.41 2.26 -3.43
N ASN A 42 -1.57 2.46 -4.04
CA ASN A 42 -2.16 3.79 -4.25
C ASN A 42 -2.37 4.54 -2.93
N GLN A 43 -2.84 3.85 -1.88
CA GLN A 43 -3.03 4.47 -0.57
C GLN A 43 -1.69 4.90 0.05
N TYR A 44 -0.65 4.08 -0.10
CA TYR A 44 0.68 4.42 0.38
C TYR A 44 1.37 5.51 -0.42
N GLN A 45 1.19 5.54 -1.74
CA GLN A 45 1.65 6.63 -2.60
C GLN A 45 0.98 7.95 -2.18
N ARG A 46 -0.36 7.97 -2.04
CA ARG A 46 -1.10 9.17 -1.59
C ARG A 46 -0.63 9.67 -0.23
N ARG A 47 -0.37 8.77 0.73
CA ARG A 47 0.21 9.13 2.02
C ARG A 47 1.59 9.80 1.82
N SER A 48 2.43 9.20 1.00
CA SER A 48 3.78 9.69 0.73
C SER A 48 3.78 11.04 0.01
N ASP A 49 2.82 11.31 -0.85
CA ASP A 49 2.67 12.57 -1.58
C ASP A 49 2.16 13.72 -0.68
N LEU A 50 1.44 13.40 0.40
CA LEU A 50 0.97 14.38 1.37
C LEU A 50 2.05 14.78 2.39
N ILE A 51 3.05 13.92 2.65
CA ILE A 51 4.12 14.18 3.63
C ILE A 51 4.86 15.51 3.37
N PRO A 52 5.31 15.84 2.15
CA PRO A 52 5.97 17.12 1.88
C PRO A 52 5.10 18.33 2.24
N ASN A 53 3.81 18.28 1.94
CA ASN A 53 2.88 19.37 2.25
C ASN A 53 2.69 19.53 3.76
N LEU A 54 2.58 18.42 4.49
CA LEU A 54 2.52 18.42 5.96
C LEU A 54 3.82 18.97 6.56
N VAL A 55 4.98 18.52 6.09
CA VAL A 55 6.29 18.98 6.55
C VAL A 55 6.48 20.47 6.28
N ASN A 56 6.10 20.97 5.11
CA ASN A 56 6.20 22.40 4.78
C ASN A 56 5.29 23.26 5.66
N THR A 57 4.08 22.76 5.96
CA THR A 57 3.15 23.44 6.87
C THR A 57 3.74 23.52 8.28
N VAL A 58 4.26 22.42 8.83
CA VAL A 58 4.84 22.40 10.19
C VAL A 58 6.15 23.18 10.25
N LYS A 59 7.00 23.13 9.21
CA LYS A 59 8.25 23.92 9.09
C LYS A 59 8.01 25.42 9.21
N GLY A 60 6.86 25.92 8.74
CA GLY A 60 6.50 27.34 8.84
C GLY A 60 6.34 27.85 10.28
N TYR A 61 6.03 26.96 11.24
CA TYR A 61 5.81 27.32 12.65
C TYR A 61 6.89 26.78 13.58
N ALA A 62 7.45 25.61 13.30
CA ALA A 62 8.45 24.94 14.13
C ALA A 62 9.81 24.85 13.41
N SER A 63 10.36 25.98 12.97
CA SER A 63 11.59 26.05 12.15
C SER A 63 12.85 25.53 12.85
N HIS A 64 12.83 25.41 14.19
CA HIS A 64 13.90 24.85 15.01
C HIS A 64 13.95 23.31 15.01
N GLU A 65 12.89 22.63 14.57
CA GLU A 65 12.74 21.16 14.58
C GLU A 65 13.35 20.47 13.34
N LYS A 66 14.53 20.93 12.90
CA LYS A 66 15.17 20.46 11.65
C LYS A 66 15.45 18.96 11.65
N GLU A 67 15.91 18.42 12.79
CA GLU A 67 16.22 16.99 12.94
C GLU A 67 14.96 16.13 12.73
N THR A 68 13.83 16.54 13.31
CA THR A 68 12.57 15.83 13.15
C THR A 68 12.07 15.87 11.71
N PHE A 69 12.18 17.00 11.03
CA PHE A 69 11.82 17.08 9.61
C PHE A 69 12.73 16.22 8.73
N GLN A 70 14.03 16.17 9.01
CA GLN A 70 14.96 15.34 8.27
C GLN A 70 14.59 13.86 8.43
N ALA A 71 14.30 13.42 9.67
CA ALA A 71 13.87 12.05 9.94
C ALA A 71 12.58 11.67 9.16
N VAL A 72 11.62 12.58 9.03
CA VAL A 72 10.39 12.35 8.25
C VAL A 72 10.70 12.25 6.75
N VAL A 73 11.55 13.13 6.23
CA VAL A 73 11.95 13.12 4.81
C VAL A 73 12.73 11.85 4.47
N ASP A 74 13.64 11.43 5.34
CA ASP A 74 14.44 10.21 5.16
C ASP A 74 13.56 8.96 5.22
N ALA A 75 12.66 8.88 6.20
CA ALA A 75 11.70 7.78 6.31
C ALA A 75 10.80 7.69 5.07
N ARG A 76 10.28 8.83 4.58
CA ARG A 76 9.51 8.90 3.33
C ARG A 76 10.33 8.40 2.16
N SER A 77 11.57 8.90 2.01
CA SER A 77 12.45 8.53 0.88
C SER A 77 12.65 7.02 0.82
N LYS A 78 12.97 6.39 1.96
CA LYS A 78 13.12 4.92 2.08
C LYS A 78 11.84 4.17 1.70
N ALA A 79 10.70 4.62 2.22
CA ALA A 79 9.39 4.04 1.90
C ALA A 79 9.06 4.13 0.40
N THR A 80 9.32 5.27 -0.24
CA THR A 80 9.04 5.47 -1.67
C THR A 80 10.02 4.75 -2.60
N GLN A 81 11.24 4.49 -2.14
CA GLN A 81 12.23 3.73 -2.93
C GLN A 81 11.92 2.23 -2.96
N MET A 82 11.23 1.70 -1.95
CA MET A 82 10.76 0.31 -1.95
C MET A 82 9.50 0.18 -2.78
N GLN A 83 9.65 -0.07 -4.08
CA GLN A 83 8.54 -0.51 -4.94
C GLN A 83 8.50 -2.04 -4.96
N ILE A 84 7.34 -2.61 -4.62
CA ILE A 84 7.07 -4.03 -4.77
C ILE A 84 6.00 -4.18 -5.85
N SER A 85 6.30 -4.98 -6.88
CA SER A 85 5.33 -5.35 -7.90
C SER A 85 4.46 -6.52 -7.41
N ALA A 86 3.21 -6.59 -7.89
CA ALA A 86 2.30 -7.70 -7.57
C ALA A 86 2.91 -9.08 -7.91
N ASP A 87 3.75 -9.14 -8.94
CA ASP A 87 4.41 -10.37 -9.38
C ASP A 87 5.57 -10.82 -8.45
N ASP A 88 5.97 -9.98 -7.49
CA ASP A 88 7.19 -10.16 -6.68
C ASP A 88 6.89 -10.02 -5.17
N LEU A 89 5.69 -10.46 -4.78
CA LEU A 89 5.19 -10.51 -3.40
C LEU A 89 5.84 -11.64 -2.60
N THR A 90 7.16 -11.58 -2.41
CA THR A 90 7.83 -12.50 -1.47
C THR A 90 7.61 -12.05 -0.01
N PRO A 91 7.50 -12.99 0.95
CA PRO A 91 7.34 -12.65 2.36
C PRO A 91 8.43 -11.71 2.90
N GLU A 92 9.66 -11.86 2.41
CA GLU A 92 10.82 -11.06 2.80
C GLU A 92 10.70 -9.61 2.31
N LYS A 93 10.31 -9.41 1.04
CA LYS A 93 10.06 -8.08 0.48
C LYS A 93 8.89 -7.42 1.18
N MET A 94 7.82 -8.18 1.43
CA MET A 94 6.66 -7.69 2.16
C MET A 94 7.02 -7.23 3.58
N GLN A 95 7.85 -7.98 4.31
CA GLN A 95 8.34 -7.57 5.63
C GLN A 95 9.20 -6.30 5.55
N ALA A 96 10.11 -6.22 4.57
CA ALA A 96 10.93 -5.03 4.36
C ALA A 96 10.08 -3.79 4.07
N TYR A 97 9.07 -3.94 3.21
CA TYR A 97 8.12 -2.87 2.90
C TYR A 97 7.31 -2.45 4.11
N GLN A 98 6.72 -3.41 4.85
CA GLN A 98 5.99 -3.11 6.09
C GLN A 98 6.87 -2.39 7.11
N LYS A 99 8.14 -2.77 7.23
CA LYS A 99 9.10 -2.09 8.10
C LYS A 99 9.33 -0.64 7.68
N ALA A 100 9.54 -0.40 6.37
CA ALA A 100 9.70 0.96 5.85
C ALA A 100 8.42 1.81 6.08
N GLN A 101 7.23 1.22 5.87
CA GLN A 101 5.96 1.89 6.15
C GLN A 101 5.77 2.18 7.65
N GLY A 102 6.27 1.30 8.53
CA GLY A 102 6.30 1.51 9.97
C GLY A 102 7.22 2.65 10.40
N GLU A 103 8.38 2.79 9.77
CA GLU A 103 9.31 3.91 10.01
C GLU A 103 8.65 5.26 9.68
N VAL A 104 7.92 5.35 8.56
CA VAL A 104 7.12 6.54 8.20
C VAL A 104 6.05 6.82 9.26
N GLY A 105 5.39 5.79 9.76
CA GLY A 105 4.41 5.91 10.86
C GLY A 105 5.03 6.50 12.12
N SER A 106 6.18 5.97 12.55
CA SER A 106 6.91 6.46 13.72
C SER A 106 7.35 7.92 13.57
N ALA A 107 7.87 8.29 12.40
CA ALA A 107 8.28 9.67 12.12
C ALA A 107 7.08 10.64 12.13
N LEU A 108 5.92 10.21 11.61
CA LEU A 108 4.69 11.00 11.68
C LEU A 108 4.15 11.13 13.11
N SER A 109 4.28 10.12 13.96
CA SER A 109 3.93 10.24 15.39
C SER A 109 4.79 11.28 16.11
N ARG A 110 6.08 11.38 15.78
CA ARG A 110 6.96 12.45 16.31
C ARG A 110 6.53 13.83 15.80
N LEU A 111 6.17 13.93 14.51
CA LEU A 111 5.63 15.16 13.94
C LEU A 111 4.34 15.58 14.65
N LEU A 112 3.46 14.63 14.98
CA LEU A 112 2.23 14.89 15.74
C LEU A 112 2.55 15.43 17.14
N ALA A 113 3.53 14.86 17.84
CA ALA A 113 3.96 15.37 19.15
C ALA A 113 4.45 16.83 19.08
N ILE A 114 5.15 17.21 18.00
CA ILE A 114 5.48 18.62 17.74
C ILE A 114 4.21 19.45 17.54
N THR A 115 3.24 18.98 16.75
CA THR A 115 1.98 19.74 16.60
C THR A 115 1.21 19.94 17.90
N GLU A 116 1.39 19.05 18.89
CA GLU A 116 0.82 19.21 20.23
C GLU A 116 1.58 20.21 21.09
N ALA A 117 2.92 20.25 20.97
CA ALA A 117 3.76 21.22 21.66
C ALA A 117 3.57 22.66 21.15
N TYR A 118 3.13 22.84 19.90
CA TYR A 118 2.87 24.13 19.28
C TYR A 118 1.36 24.29 18.99
N PRO A 119 0.55 24.77 19.95
CA PRO A 119 -0.92 24.83 19.81
C PRO A 119 -1.40 25.70 18.63
N ASP A 120 -0.60 26.65 18.17
CA ASP A 120 -0.88 27.45 16.97
C ASP A 120 -0.96 26.60 15.69
N LEU A 121 -0.21 25.48 15.62
CA LEU A 121 -0.32 24.49 14.55
C LEU A 121 -1.68 23.77 14.55
N LYS A 122 -2.27 23.56 15.74
CA LYS A 122 -3.55 22.89 15.91
C LYS A 122 -4.73 23.78 15.52
N ALA A 123 -4.61 25.09 15.76
CA ALA A 123 -5.62 26.08 15.41
C ALA A 123 -5.74 26.26 13.89
N ASN A 124 -4.65 26.12 13.15
CA ASN A 124 -4.62 26.35 11.71
C ASN A 124 -5.02 25.09 10.89
N GLY A 125 -6.27 24.65 11.05
CA GLY A 125 -7.05 23.91 10.04
C GLY A 125 -6.65 22.46 9.65
N THR A 126 -5.36 22.12 9.51
CA THR A 126 -4.90 20.81 8.99
C THR A 126 -4.99 19.68 9.99
N SER A 127 -4.83 19.95 11.30
CA SER A 127 -4.91 18.93 12.35
C SER A 127 -6.31 18.30 12.49
N LYS A 128 -7.37 19.02 12.11
CA LYS A 128 -8.76 18.48 12.15
C LYS A 128 -8.99 17.35 11.14
N SER A 129 -8.29 17.34 10.01
CA SER A 129 -8.49 16.33 8.96
C SER A 129 -7.92 14.96 9.36
N CYS A 130 -6.86 14.91 10.18
CA CYS A 130 -6.24 13.67 10.64
C CYS A 130 -6.90 13.01 11.86
N LYS A 131 -7.88 13.67 12.51
CA LYS A 131 -8.63 13.10 13.66
C LYS A 131 -9.98 12.49 13.29
N HIS A 132 -10.38 12.53 12.01
CA HIS A 132 -11.75 12.18 11.61
C HIS A 132 -11.86 11.27 10.38
N ASN A 133 -10.85 10.44 10.12
CA ASN A 133 -10.99 9.31 9.21
C ASN A 133 -10.38 8.06 9.84
#